data_AF-A0A1B8A7F8-F1
#
_entry.id   AF-A0A1B8A7F8-F1
#
_cell.length_a   1.000
_cell.length_b   1.000
_cell.length_c   1.000
_cell.angle_alpha   90.00
_cell.angle_beta   90.00
_cell.angle_gamma   90.00
#
_symmetry.space_group_name_H-M   'P 1'
#
loop_
_entity.id
_entity.type
_entity.pdbx_description
1 polymer ?
#
loop_
_entity_poly.entity_id
_entity_poly.type
_entity_poly.pdbx_seq_one_letter_code
_entity_poly.pdbx_strand_id
1 'polypeptide(L)'
;MANAEFLAFTNMQHGLRRPEIEFKDGEPVSTEVSLPIWKFMRHGSPEMGRVMNETQARFESLRDEINAARTNGTHYPWTLLARLHPKKFYSDLFEAILGAIWVDSGNIETCAAFLHKFGILPYLDRILREDVHVQHPKEELGKLAADQKIVYDYTPVDGSIKEYLCTVNVGDRVVGVVSGALNKLEAMTKAAEEGVNLLNAEQRRAEQAAQDEAARPLVAMDLS
;
A
#
# COMPACT_ATOMS: atom_id res chain seq x y z
N MET A 1 -7.48 7.93 -9.33
CA MET A 1 -8.16 7.68 -8.03
C MET A 1 -7.08 7.76 -6.97
N ALA A 2 -7.16 8.69 -6.01
CA ALA A 2 -6.20 8.72 -4.91
C ALA A 2 -6.38 7.45 -4.07
N ASN A 3 -5.28 6.77 -3.72
CA ASN A 3 -5.34 5.54 -2.96
C ASN A 3 -5.86 5.84 -1.53
N ALA A 4 -7.05 5.36 -1.18
CA ALA A 4 -7.71 5.66 0.09
C ALA A 4 -6.87 5.17 1.29
N GLU A 5 -6.25 3.99 1.16
CA GLU A 5 -5.37 3.39 2.15
C GLU A 5 -4.16 4.29 2.43
N PHE A 6 -3.63 4.95 1.40
CA PHE A 6 -2.50 5.87 1.55
C PHE A 6 -2.90 7.18 2.24
N LEU A 7 -4.04 7.78 1.86
CA LEU A 7 -4.54 8.96 2.55
C LEU A 7 -4.84 8.66 4.03
N ALA A 8 -5.40 7.50 4.31
CA ALA A 8 -5.62 7.03 5.66
C ALA A 8 -4.30 6.84 6.42
N PHE A 9 -3.29 6.19 5.84
CA PHE A 9 -1.96 6.06 6.43
C PHE A 9 -1.35 7.41 6.80
N THR A 10 -1.35 8.36 5.86
CA THR A 10 -0.86 9.72 6.07
C THR A 10 -1.63 10.44 7.19
N ASN A 11 -2.96 10.31 7.22
CA ASN A 11 -3.80 10.89 8.27
C ASN A 11 -3.49 10.29 9.66
N MET A 12 -3.13 9.00 9.72
CA MET A 12 -2.75 8.34 10.97
C MET A 12 -1.33 8.68 11.43
N GLN A 13 -0.43 8.98 10.50
CA GLN A 13 0.97 9.29 10.78
C GLN A 13 1.19 10.73 11.28
N HIS A 14 0.48 11.68 10.69
CA HIS A 14 0.70 13.10 10.97
C HIS A 14 -0.31 13.62 11.98
N GLY A 15 0.17 14.43 12.93
CA GLY A 15 -0.64 14.92 14.03
C GLY A 15 -0.17 16.25 14.59
N LEU A 16 -1.01 16.84 15.44
CA LEU A 16 -0.68 18.02 16.22
C LEU A 16 0.27 17.59 17.33
N ARG A 17 1.47 18.16 17.35
CA ARG A 17 2.40 18.03 18.47
C ARG A 17 1.92 18.93 19.59
N ARG A 18 1.75 18.36 20.78
CA ARG A 18 1.38 19.11 21.98
C ARG A 18 2.15 18.57 23.18
N PRO A 19 2.45 19.41 24.18
CA PRO A 19 2.89 18.92 25.47
C PRO A 19 1.72 18.20 26.16
N GLU A 20 1.97 17.02 26.70
CA GLU A 20 1.11 16.30 27.63
C GLU A 20 1.86 16.19 28.95
N ILE A 21 1.16 16.46 30.06
CA ILE A 21 1.74 16.40 31.40
C ILE A 21 1.32 15.08 32.01
N GLU A 22 2.28 14.18 32.18
CA GLU A 22 2.11 12.94 32.94
C GLU A 22 2.71 13.11 34.32
N PHE A 23 2.05 12.60 35.36
CA PHE A 23 2.64 12.55 36.70
C PHE A 23 3.42 11.24 36.85
N LYS A 24 4.74 11.32 36.98
CA LYS A 24 5.62 10.18 37.27
C LYS A 24 6.24 10.41 38.65
N ASP A 25 6.02 9.47 39.56
CA ASP A 25 6.47 9.55 40.95
C ASP A 25 6.06 10.84 41.69
N GLY A 26 4.88 11.39 41.35
CA GLY A 26 4.33 12.62 41.94
C GLY A 26 4.83 13.92 41.30
N GLU A 27 5.80 13.85 40.39
CA GLU A 27 6.33 15.01 39.67
C GLU A 27 5.69 15.15 38.28
N PRO A 28 5.33 16.37 37.85
CA PRO A 28 4.82 16.61 36.51
C PRO A 28 5.95 16.52 35.49
N VAL A 29 5.87 15.51 34.61
CA VAL A 29 6.78 15.31 33.48
C VAL A 29 6.05 15.73 32.20
N SER A 30 6.57 16.75 31.52
CA SER A 30 6.07 17.17 30.21
C SER A 30 6.66 16.28 29.12
N THR A 31 5.80 15.58 28.38
CA THR A 31 6.16 14.79 27.20
C THR A 31 5.54 15.41 25.95
N GLU A 32 6.26 15.45 24.82
CA GLU A 32 5.65 15.85 23.55
C GLU A 32 4.93 14.64 22.95
N VAL A 33 3.61 14.77 22.76
CA VAL A 33 2.79 13.75 22.11
C VAL A 33 2.27 14.25 20.78
N SER A 34 2.22 13.36 19.79
CA SER A 34 1.60 13.63 18.50
C SER A 34 0.16 13.12 18.53
N LEU A 35 -0.81 14.04 18.41
CA LEU A 35 -2.21 13.71 18.34
C LEU A 35 -2.66 13.71 16.87
N PRO A 36 -2.85 12.53 16.23
CA PRO A 36 -3.23 12.45 14.83
C PRO A 36 -4.64 12.99 14.59
N ILE A 37 -4.87 13.54 13.39
CA ILE A 37 -6.10 14.25 13.03
C ILE A 37 -7.36 13.40 13.25
N TRP A 38 -7.30 12.10 12.94
CA TRP A 38 -8.46 11.22 13.08
C TRP A 38 -9.00 11.12 14.51
N LYS A 39 -8.20 11.40 15.54
CA LYS A 39 -8.66 11.42 16.95
C LYS A 39 -9.59 12.59 17.27
N PHE A 40 -9.70 13.58 16.39
CA PHE A 40 -10.64 14.70 16.53
C PHE A 40 -12.01 14.43 15.90
N MET A 41 -12.17 13.29 15.24
CA MET A 41 -13.43 12.91 14.62
C MET A 41 -14.50 12.68 15.67
N ARG A 42 -15.62 13.40 15.56
CA ARG A 42 -16.76 13.22 16.43
C ARG A 42 -17.59 12.02 15.97
N HIS A 43 -17.81 11.06 16.87
CA HIS A 43 -18.72 9.94 16.63
C HIS A 43 -19.44 9.54 17.91
N GLY A 44 -20.67 9.01 17.76
CA GLY A 44 -21.47 8.50 18.88
C GLY A 44 -21.52 6.97 18.97
N SER A 45 -20.84 6.25 18.06
CA SER A 45 -20.91 4.79 17.98
C SER A 45 -19.79 4.12 18.80
N PRO A 46 -20.10 3.26 19.79
CA PRO A 46 -19.10 2.46 20.50
C PRO A 46 -18.31 1.53 19.59
N GLU A 47 -18.98 0.96 18.58
CA GLU A 47 -18.37 0.08 17.58
C GLU A 47 -17.27 0.79 16.78
N MET A 48 -17.44 2.09 16.52
CA MET A 48 -16.42 2.88 15.85
C MET A 48 -15.14 3.00 16.69
N GLY A 49 -15.26 3.10 18.03
CA GLY A 49 -14.11 3.10 18.93
C GLY A 49 -13.32 1.80 18.87
N ARG A 50 -14.01 0.65 18.83
CA ARG A 50 -13.37 -0.66 18.65
C ARG A 50 -12.60 -0.73 17.33
N VAL A 51 -13.25 -0.34 16.23
CA VAL A 51 -12.65 -0.32 14.89
C VAL A 51 -11.43 0.61 14.81
N MET A 52 -11.49 1.78 15.46
CA MET A 52 -10.37 2.72 15.54
C MET A 52 -9.18 2.13 16.29
N ASN A 53 -9.40 1.49 17.45
CA ASN A 53 -8.35 0.85 18.23
C ASN A 53 -7.67 -0.29 17.45
N GLU A 54 -8.46 -1.14 16.79
CA GLU A 54 -7.92 -2.23 15.96
C GLU A 54 -7.10 -1.71 14.77
N THR A 55 -7.56 -0.63 14.14
CA THR A 55 -6.83 0.00 13.02
C THR A 55 -5.57 0.69 13.52
N GLN A 56 -5.60 1.31 14.70
CA GLN A 56 -4.42 1.91 15.32
C GLN A 56 -3.37 0.85 15.65
N ALA A 57 -3.76 -0.29 16.23
CA ALA A 57 -2.83 -1.39 16.52
C ALA A 57 -2.16 -1.91 15.23
N ARG A 58 -2.94 -2.08 14.14
CA ARG A 58 -2.38 -2.43 12.82
C ARG A 58 -1.42 -1.36 12.31
N PHE A 59 -1.80 -0.09 12.38
CA PHE A 59 -0.93 1.03 12.00
C PHE A 59 0.40 1.01 12.76
N GLU A 60 0.37 0.87 14.09
CA GLU A 60 1.57 0.82 14.92
C GLU A 60 2.49 -0.33 14.52
N SER A 61 1.93 -1.50 14.18
CA SER A 61 2.71 -2.65 13.72
C SER A 61 3.31 -2.50 12.31
N LEU A 62 2.69 -1.70 11.43
CA LEU A 62 3.08 -1.57 10.01
C LEU A 62 3.78 -0.26 9.68
N ARG A 63 3.72 0.75 10.56
CA ARG A 63 4.14 2.12 10.26
C ARG A 63 5.56 2.20 9.74
N ASP A 64 6.48 1.56 10.43
CA ASP A 64 7.91 1.67 10.12
C ASP A 64 8.23 0.92 8.82
N GLU A 65 7.59 -0.22 8.58
CA GLU A 65 7.70 -0.98 7.32
C GLU A 65 7.14 -0.21 6.12
N ILE A 66 5.93 0.38 6.27
CA ILE A 66 5.33 1.22 5.23
C ILE A 66 6.24 2.43 4.94
N ASN A 67 6.77 3.09 5.96
CA ASN A 67 7.68 4.23 5.77
C ASN A 67 8.99 3.82 5.09
N ALA A 68 9.57 2.68 5.45
CA ALA A 68 10.76 2.16 4.79
C ALA A 68 10.50 1.89 3.31
N ALA A 69 9.39 1.23 2.98
CA ALA A 69 8.98 1.00 1.59
C ALA A 69 8.70 2.31 0.84
N ARG A 70 8.08 3.30 1.49
CA ARG A 70 7.80 4.63 0.91
C ARG A 70 9.07 5.43 0.62
N THR A 71 10.09 5.29 1.47
CA THR A 71 11.31 6.10 1.42
C THR A 71 12.37 5.47 0.53
N ASN A 72 12.52 4.14 0.60
CA ASN A 72 13.63 3.43 -0.02
C ASN A 72 13.18 2.41 -1.07
N GLY A 73 11.89 2.09 -1.15
CA GLY A 73 11.35 1.09 -2.06
C GLY A 73 11.30 1.59 -3.50
N THR A 74 11.51 0.67 -4.43
CA THR A 74 11.37 0.88 -5.89
C THR A 74 9.94 0.71 -6.38
N HIS A 75 9.05 0.19 -5.53
CA HIS A 75 7.65 -0.06 -5.83
C HIS A 75 6.76 0.65 -4.83
N TYR A 76 5.58 1.04 -5.28
CA TYR A 76 4.53 1.54 -4.40
C TYR A 76 4.06 0.42 -3.46
N PRO A 77 3.89 0.68 -2.15
CA PRO A 77 3.66 -0.37 -1.14
C PRO A 77 2.19 -0.85 -1.11
N TRP A 78 1.69 -1.37 -2.23
CA TRP A 78 0.30 -1.79 -2.39
C TRP A 78 -0.13 -2.82 -1.34
N THR A 79 0.62 -3.90 -1.17
CA THR A 79 0.30 -4.97 -0.20
C THR A 79 0.33 -4.46 1.25
N LEU A 80 1.32 -3.66 1.63
CA LEU A 80 1.42 -3.13 3.01
C LEU A 80 0.26 -2.17 3.33
N LEU A 81 -0.10 -1.31 2.38
CA LEU A 81 -1.25 -0.41 2.51
C LEU A 81 -2.57 -1.18 2.54
N ALA A 82 -2.72 -2.24 1.74
CA ALA A 82 -3.87 -3.12 1.80
C ALA A 82 -3.98 -3.88 3.14
N ARG A 83 -2.85 -4.25 3.75
CA ARG A 83 -2.78 -4.90 5.07
C ARG A 83 -3.22 -3.97 6.20
N LEU A 84 -2.94 -2.66 6.09
CA LEU A 84 -3.43 -1.65 7.06
C LEU A 84 -4.97 -1.70 7.18
N HIS A 85 -5.65 -1.90 6.05
CA HIS A 85 -7.10 -2.03 5.93
C HIS A 85 -7.89 -1.01 6.79
N PRO A 86 -7.63 0.29 6.60
CA PRO A 86 -8.36 1.34 7.31
C PRO A 86 -9.80 1.40 6.80
N LYS A 87 -10.72 1.85 7.65
CA LYS A 87 -12.07 2.20 7.17
C LYS A 87 -12.02 3.47 6.32
N LYS A 88 -12.93 3.55 5.35
CA LYS A 88 -13.04 4.67 4.40
C LYS A 88 -13.08 6.05 5.08
N PHE A 89 -13.65 6.15 6.28
CA PHE A 89 -13.73 7.42 6.99
C PHE A 89 -12.35 8.08 7.24
N TYR A 90 -11.26 7.30 7.30
CA TYR A 90 -9.92 7.87 7.49
C TYR A 90 -9.47 8.69 6.27
N SER A 91 -9.77 8.24 5.06
CA SER A 91 -9.49 9.00 3.84
C SER A 91 -10.51 10.12 3.66
N ASP A 92 -11.80 9.83 3.89
CA ASP A 92 -12.87 10.82 3.73
C ASP A 92 -12.66 12.03 4.67
N LEU A 93 -12.18 11.80 5.90
CA LEU A 93 -11.81 12.87 6.83
C LEU A 93 -10.67 13.74 6.30
N PHE A 94 -9.65 13.13 5.71
CA PHE A 94 -8.52 13.86 5.15
C PHE A 94 -8.96 14.73 3.96
N GLU A 95 -9.75 14.16 3.04
CA GLU A 95 -10.31 14.88 1.89
C GLU A 95 -11.26 16.00 2.32
N ALA A 96 -12.10 15.77 3.34
CA ALA A 96 -12.99 16.79 3.90
C ALA A 96 -12.22 17.97 4.51
N ILE A 97 -11.11 17.70 5.22
CA ILE A 97 -10.26 18.76 5.78
C ILE A 97 -9.59 19.56 4.67
N LEU A 98 -9.06 18.90 3.64
CA LEU A 98 -8.50 19.60 2.48
C LEU A 98 -9.54 20.50 1.81
N GLY A 99 -10.77 20.01 1.64
CA GLY A 99 -11.89 20.81 1.14
C GLY A 99 -12.25 21.99 2.04
N ALA A 100 -12.24 21.80 3.36
CA ALA A 100 -12.50 22.88 4.32
C ALA A 100 -11.40 23.97 4.27
N ILE A 101 -10.13 23.58 4.14
CA ILE A 101 -9.00 24.52 3.96
C ILE A 101 -9.18 25.33 2.67
N TRP A 102 -9.62 24.69 1.58
CA TRP A 102 -9.92 25.39 0.33
C TRP A 102 -11.05 26.40 0.51
N VAL A 103 -12.16 26.02 1.15
CA VAL A 103 -13.32 26.91 1.37
C VAL A 103 -12.97 28.10 2.25
N ASP A 104 -12.18 27.87 3.32
CA ASP A 104 -11.79 28.91 4.27
C ASP A 104 -10.75 29.88 3.69
N SER A 105 -9.78 29.37 2.93
CA SER A 105 -8.67 30.18 2.41
C SER A 105 -8.90 30.73 1.00
N GLY A 106 -9.71 30.07 0.18
CA GLY A 106 -9.86 30.36 -1.25
C GLY A 106 -8.55 30.24 -2.06
N ASN A 107 -7.52 29.59 -1.49
CA ASN A 107 -6.15 29.65 -1.97
C ASN A 107 -5.57 28.23 -2.13
N ILE A 108 -5.08 27.92 -3.34
CA ILE A 108 -4.61 26.57 -3.68
C ILE A 108 -3.24 26.29 -3.08
N GLU A 109 -2.42 27.32 -2.90
CA GLU A 109 -1.10 27.22 -2.27
C GLU A 109 -1.22 26.82 -0.79
N THR A 110 -2.29 27.23 -0.10
CA THR A 110 -2.60 26.82 1.27
C THR A 110 -2.95 25.34 1.32
N CYS A 111 -3.71 24.85 0.34
CA CYS A 111 -4.00 23.42 0.19
C CYS A 111 -2.73 22.62 -0.12
N ALA A 112 -1.88 23.12 -1.02
CA ALA A 112 -0.60 22.50 -1.35
C ALA A 112 0.35 22.45 -0.13
N ALA A 113 0.44 23.54 0.64
CA ALA A 113 1.23 23.58 1.87
C ALA A 113 0.77 22.54 2.90
N PHE A 114 -0.55 22.34 3.03
CA PHE A 114 -1.10 21.27 3.86
C PHE A 114 -0.69 19.88 3.35
N LEU A 115 -0.83 19.60 2.04
CA LEU A 115 -0.41 18.33 1.44
C LEU A 115 1.10 18.08 1.56
N HIS A 116 1.92 19.14 1.48
CA HIS A 116 3.37 19.07 1.73
C HIS A 116 3.66 18.70 3.18
N LYS A 117 2.99 19.34 4.15
CA LYS A 117 3.15 19.05 5.59
C LYS A 117 2.78 17.62 5.96
N PHE A 118 1.79 17.05 5.27
CA PHE A 118 1.35 15.65 5.43
C PHE A 118 2.19 14.66 4.60
N GLY A 119 3.26 15.11 3.93
CA GLY A 119 4.18 14.23 3.22
C GLY A 119 3.57 13.54 1.99
N ILE A 120 2.49 14.09 1.44
CA ILE A 120 1.85 13.59 0.22
C ILE A 120 2.62 14.09 -1.00
N LEU A 121 2.69 15.41 -1.19
CA LEU A 121 3.41 16.01 -2.32
C LEU A 121 4.89 15.59 -2.36
N PRO A 122 5.65 15.61 -1.24
CA PRO A 122 7.03 15.11 -1.23
C PRO A 122 7.18 13.65 -1.70
N TYR A 123 6.18 12.80 -1.45
CA TYR A 123 6.23 11.41 -1.91
C TYR A 123 5.84 11.27 -3.37
N LEU A 124 4.87 12.06 -3.86
CA LEU A 124 4.54 12.12 -5.28
C LEU A 124 5.74 12.65 -6.09
N ASP A 125 6.43 13.67 -5.58
CA ASP A 125 7.66 14.19 -6.19
C ASP A 125 8.74 13.12 -6.27
N ARG A 126 8.90 12.32 -5.20
CA ARG A 126 9.81 11.17 -5.20
C ARG A 126 9.41 10.14 -6.26
N ILE A 127 8.14 9.76 -6.32
CA ILE A 127 7.64 8.77 -7.29
C ILE A 127 8.04 9.17 -8.71
N LEU A 128 7.86 10.44 -9.06
CA LEU A 128 8.23 10.97 -10.37
C LEU A 128 9.75 11.03 -10.59
N ARG A 129 10.50 11.49 -9.58
CA ARG A 129 11.95 11.67 -9.68
C ARG A 129 12.73 10.36 -9.76
N GLU A 130 12.28 9.36 -9.02
CA GLU A 130 12.96 8.07 -8.88
C GLU A 130 12.31 6.95 -9.69
N ASP A 131 11.31 7.28 -10.52
CA ASP A 131 10.56 6.33 -11.35
C ASP A 131 10.05 5.13 -10.55
N VAL A 132 9.44 5.41 -9.39
CA VAL A 132 8.90 4.36 -8.52
C VAL A 132 7.76 3.66 -9.25
N HIS A 133 7.80 2.33 -9.31
CA HIS A 133 6.76 1.54 -9.96
C HIS A 133 5.45 1.63 -9.18
N VAL A 134 4.47 2.34 -9.75
CA VAL A 134 3.18 2.60 -9.09
C VAL A 134 2.02 1.80 -9.66
N GLN A 135 2.22 1.00 -10.71
CA GLN A 135 1.11 0.25 -11.29
C GLN A 135 0.55 -0.76 -10.27
N HIS A 136 -0.78 -0.86 -10.19
CA HIS A 136 -1.40 -1.79 -9.26
C HIS A 136 -1.14 -3.25 -9.71
N PRO A 137 -0.73 -4.17 -8.81
CA PRO A 137 -0.35 -5.55 -9.18
C PRO A 137 -1.43 -6.30 -9.95
N LYS A 138 -2.71 -6.13 -9.58
CA LYS A 138 -3.83 -6.72 -10.31
C LYS A 138 -3.97 -6.20 -11.76
N GLU A 139 -3.69 -4.92 -11.99
CA GLU A 139 -3.75 -4.35 -13.34
C GLU A 139 -2.56 -4.85 -14.17
N GLU A 140 -1.38 -4.94 -13.56
CA GLU A 140 -0.19 -5.49 -14.20
C GLU A 140 -0.35 -6.96 -14.55
N LEU A 141 -0.88 -7.77 -13.64
CA LEU A 141 -1.23 -9.15 -13.93
C LEU A 141 -2.24 -9.23 -15.08
N GLY A 142 -3.23 -8.32 -15.11
CA GLY A 142 -4.16 -8.14 -16.21
C GLY A 142 -3.47 -7.99 -17.56
N LYS A 143 -2.44 -7.14 -17.63
CA LYS A 143 -1.66 -6.93 -18.86
C LYS A 143 -0.86 -8.17 -19.25
N LEU A 144 -0.24 -8.83 -18.28
CA LEU A 144 0.59 -10.02 -18.51
C LEU A 144 -0.22 -11.25 -18.90
N ALA A 145 -1.47 -11.34 -18.44
CA ALA A 145 -2.39 -12.42 -18.82
C ALA A 145 -2.93 -12.31 -20.26
N ALA A 146 -2.74 -11.16 -20.93
CA ALA A 146 -3.32 -10.87 -22.24
C ALA A 146 -4.83 -11.18 -22.27
N ASP A 147 -5.26 -12.12 -23.12
CA ASP A 147 -6.68 -12.52 -23.24
C ASP A 147 -7.09 -13.65 -22.27
N GLN A 148 -6.16 -14.16 -21.46
CA GLN A 148 -6.45 -15.25 -20.53
C GLN A 148 -7.26 -14.74 -19.33
N LYS A 149 -8.25 -15.54 -18.93
CA LYS A 149 -9.09 -15.24 -17.77
C LYS A 149 -8.26 -15.31 -16.47
N ILE A 150 -8.37 -14.27 -15.64
CA ILE A 150 -7.79 -14.25 -14.30
C ILE A 150 -8.85 -14.61 -13.27
N VAL A 151 -8.57 -15.58 -12.41
CA VAL A 151 -9.45 -16.00 -11.31
C VAL A 151 -8.69 -15.92 -9.99
N TYR A 152 -9.32 -15.29 -9.00
CA TYR A 152 -8.81 -15.23 -7.63
C TYR A 152 -9.71 -16.07 -6.73
N ASP A 153 -9.18 -17.18 -6.23
CA ASP A 153 -9.81 -18.02 -5.25
C ASP A 153 -9.28 -17.62 -3.88
N TYR A 154 -10.14 -17.14 -2.99
CA TYR A 154 -9.74 -16.75 -1.65
C TYR A 154 -10.64 -17.40 -0.61
N THR A 155 -10.01 -17.93 0.43
CA THR A 155 -10.69 -18.73 1.46
C THR A 155 -10.28 -18.19 2.83
N PRO A 156 -11.23 -17.83 3.70
CA PRO A 156 -10.92 -17.53 5.08
C PRO A 156 -10.41 -18.81 5.77
N VAL A 157 -9.34 -18.68 6.55
CA VAL A 157 -8.80 -19.75 7.38
C VAL A 157 -9.23 -19.49 8.82
N ASP A 158 -9.91 -20.46 9.42
CA ASP A 158 -10.30 -20.37 10.82
C ASP A 158 -9.07 -20.55 11.72
N GLY A 159 -8.90 -19.63 12.66
CA GLY A 159 -7.76 -19.56 13.57
C GLY A 159 -8.01 -18.54 14.67
N SER A 160 -7.00 -18.33 15.54
CA SER A 160 -7.06 -17.29 16.58
C SER A 160 -7.13 -15.88 15.99
N ILE A 161 -6.60 -15.69 14.79
CA ILE A 161 -6.70 -14.48 13.97
C ILE A 161 -7.37 -14.89 12.65
N LYS A 162 -8.30 -14.06 12.17
CA LYS A 162 -8.93 -14.28 10.88
C LYS A 162 -7.94 -13.99 9.76
N GLU A 163 -7.50 -15.04 9.08
CA GLU A 163 -6.58 -14.96 7.96
C GLU A 163 -7.25 -15.43 6.67
N TYR A 164 -6.64 -15.09 5.54
CA TYR A 164 -7.10 -15.46 4.21
C TYR A 164 -5.96 -16.13 3.44
N LEU A 165 -6.29 -17.26 2.81
CA LEU A 165 -5.54 -17.86 1.72
C LEU A 165 -6.06 -17.25 0.41
N CYS A 166 -5.19 -16.97 -0.55
CA CYS A 166 -5.57 -16.61 -1.90
C CYS A 166 -4.68 -17.32 -2.93
N THR A 167 -5.32 -17.96 -3.90
CA THR A 167 -4.70 -18.50 -5.10
C THR A 167 -5.14 -17.67 -6.30
N VAL A 168 -4.19 -17.30 -7.16
CA VAL A 168 -4.50 -16.63 -8.43
C VAL A 168 -4.15 -17.54 -9.60
N ASN A 169 -5.12 -17.68 -10.50
CA ASN A 169 -5.03 -18.47 -11.72
C ASN A 169 -5.09 -17.56 -12.94
N VAL A 170 -4.25 -17.82 -13.94
CA VAL A 170 -4.28 -17.21 -15.27
C VAL A 170 -4.54 -18.32 -16.28
N GLY A 171 -5.72 -18.33 -16.90
CA GLY A 171 -6.22 -19.52 -17.61
C GLY A 171 -6.35 -20.69 -16.64
N ASP A 172 -5.77 -21.84 -17.00
CA ASP A 172 -5.76 -23.06 -16.17
C ASP A 172 -4.51 -23.18 -15.29
N ARG A 173 -3.69 -22.12 -15.21
CA ARG A 173 -2.41 -22.13 -14.53
C ARG A 173 -2.44 -21.31 -13.25
N VAL A 174 -2.03 -21.93 -12.14
CA VAL A 174 -1.74 -21.22 -10.88
C VAL A 174 -0.48 -20.38 -11.05
N VAL A 175 -0.55 -19.09 -10.76
CA VAL A 175 0.58 -18.16 -10.84
C VAL A 175 0.96 -17.51 -9.50
N GLY A 176 0.13 -17.64 -8.47
CA GLY A 176 0.44 -17.15 -7.12
C GLY A 176 -0.40 -17.83 -6.04
N VAL A 177 0.18 -18.04 -4.86
CA VAL A 177 -0.46 -18.70 -3.71
C VAL A 177 0.02 -18.05 -2.42
N VAL A 178 -0.87 -17.34 -1.75
CA VAL A 178 -0.57 -16.52 -0.57
C VAL A 178 -1.39 -16.96 0.62
N SER A 179 -0.77 -17.06 1.80
CA SER A 179 -1.42 -17.22 3.09
C SER A 179 -1.12 -16.05 4.05
N GLY A 180 -1.83 -15.99 5.18
CA GLY A 180 -1.56 -15.03 6.26
C GLY A 180 -1.99 -13.58 5.99
N ALA A 181 -2.84 -13.36 4.97
CA ALA A 181 -3.43 -12.05 4.71
C ALA A 181 -4.57 -11.79 5.71
N LEU A 182 -4.68 -10.57 6.24
CA LEU A 182 -5.67 -10.19 7.25
C LEU A 182 -7.03 -9.84 6.63
N ASN A 183 -7.04 -9.56 5.33
CA ASN A 183 -8.25 -9.20 4.61
C ASN A 183 -8.16 -9.59 3.12
N LYS A 184 -9.32 -9.61 2.46
CA LYS A 184 -9.44 -9.98 1.05
C LYS A 184 -8.61 -9.09 0.11
N LEU A 185 -8.57 -7.78 0.36
CA LEU A 185 -7.85 -6.83 -0.50
C LEU A 185 -6.35 -7.16 -0.48
N GLU A 186 -5.77 -7.30 0.72
CA GLU A 186 -4.38 -7.72 0.89
C GLU A 186 -4.11 -9.06 0.21
N ALA A 187 -4.95 -10.07 0.43
CA ALA A 187 -4.76 -11.41 -0.11
C ALA A 187 -4.69 -11.40 -1.65
N MET A 188 -5.62 -10.70 -2.30
CA MET A 188 -5.64 -10.59 -3.76
C MET A 188 -4.49 -9.75 -4.31
N THR A 189 -4.12 -8.65 -3.64
CA THR A 189 -3.02 -7.79 -4.09
C THR A 189 -1.69 -8.54 -4.00
N LYS A 190 -1.43 -9.22 -2.88
CA LYS A 190 -0.22 -10.01 -2.69
C LYS A 190 -0.14 -11.20 -3.64
N ALA A 191 -1.26 -11.90 -3.87
CA ALA A 191 -1.30 -13.00 -4.85
C ALA A 191 -1.03 -12.49 -6.27
N ALA A 192 -1.55 -11.31 -6.61
CA ALA A 192 -1.24 -10.67 -7.90
C ALA A 192 0.23 -10.28 -8.03
N GLU A 193 0.87 -9.75 -6.97
CA GLU A 193 2.31 -9.46 -6.95
C GLU A 193 3.14 -10.73 -7.23
N GLU A 194 2.81 -11.87 -6.61
CA GLU A 194 3.47 -13.15 -6.91
C GLU A 194 3.31 -13.56 -8.37
N GLY A 195 2.09 -13.43 -8.91
CA GLY A 195 1.80 -13.73 -10.31
C GLY A 195 2.58 -12.85 -11.29
N VAL A 196 2.64 -11.54 -11.03
CA VAL A 196 3.42 -10.59 -11.82
C VAL A 196 4.90 -10.97 -11.81
N ASN A 197 5.45 -11.25 -10.63
CA ASN A 197 6.86 -11.62 -10.47
C ASN A 197 7.20 -12.91 -11.23
N LEU A 198 6.32 -13.91 -11.18
CA LEU A 198 6.50 -15.17 -11.90
C LEU A 198 6.51 -14.95 -13.42
N LEU A 199 5.49 -14.30 -13.97
CA LEU A 199 5.34 -14.11 -15.41
C LEU A 199 6.44 -13.20 -15.99
N ASN A 200 6.81 -12.13 -15.29
CA ASN A 200 7.93 -11.27 -15.68
C ASN A 200 9.27 -12.01 -15.65
N ALA A 201 9.49 -12.91 -14.68
CA ALA A 201 10.69 -13.73 -14.64
C ALA A 201 10.76 -14.71 -15.82
N GLU A 202 9.63 -15.26 -16.26
CA GLU A 202 9.56 -16.15 -17.41
C GLU A 202 9.80 -15.43 -18.73
N GLN A 203 9.18 -14.27 -18.94
CA GLN A 203 9.41 -13.45 -20.13
C GLN A 203 10.90 -13.09 -20.27
N ARG A 204 11.55 -12.62 -19.20
CA ARG A 204 12.98 -12.31 -19.22
C ARG A 204 13.86 -13.53 -19.56
N ARG A 205 13.51 -14.72 -19.06
CA ARG A 205 14.24 -15.96 -19.40
C ARG A 205 14.05 -16.36 -20.85
N ALA A 206 12.83 -16.22 -21.38
CA ALA A 206 12.54 -16.52 -22.78
C ALA A 206 13.26 -15.55 -23.73
N GLU A 207 13.27 -14.25 -23.41
CA GLU A 207 14.02 -13.23 -24.14
C GLU A 207 15.52 -13.51 -24.15
N GLN A 208 16.10 -13.85 -22.98
CA GLN A 208 17.51 -14.20 -22.89
C GLN A 208 17.84 -15.45 -23.73
N ALA A 209 17.01 -16.50 -23.65
CA ALA A 209 17.22 -17.71 -24.43
C ALA A 209 17.16 -17.45 -25.94
N ALA A 210 16.22 -16.60 -26.39
CA ALA A 210 16.12 -16.20 -27.79
C ALA A 210 17.33 -15.38 -28.26
N GLN A 211 17.86 -14.49 -27.40
CA GLN A 211 19.08 -13.73 -27.68
C GLN A 211 20.31 -14.64 -27.77
N ASP A 212 20.45 -15.59 -26.85
CA ASP A 212 21.56 -16.55 -26.83
C ASP A 212 21.51 -17.48 -28.05
N GLU A 213 20.33 -17.90 -28.49
CA GLU A 213 20.14 -18.69 -29.71
C GLU A 213 20.50 -17.91 -30.97
N ALA A 214 20.07 -16.64 -31.06
CA ALA A 214 20.40 -15.75 -32.17
C ALA A 214 21.91 -15.40 -32.23
N ALA A 215 22.61 -15.44 -31.09
CA ALA A 215 24.04 -15.17 -30.99
C ALA A 215 24.93 -16.39 -31.32
N ARG A 216 24.37 -17.59 -31.56
CA ARG A 216 25.15 -18.77 -31.97
C ARG A 216 25.67 -18.58 -33.40
N PRO A 217 26.99 -18.58 -33.64
CA PRO A 217 27.53 -18.45 -34.98
C PRO A 217 27.16 -19.69 -35.84
N LEU A 218 26.80 -19.44 -37.11
CA LEU A 218 26.64 -20.45 -38.17
C LEU A 218 27.98 -21.16 -38.44
N VAL A 219 28.42 -22.04 -37.54
CA VAL A 219 29.57 -22.93 -37.76
C VAL A 219 29.04 -24.31 -38.12
N ALA A 220 28.38 -24.41 -39.26
CA ALA A 220 28.10 -25.67 -39.93
C ALA A 220 27.61 -25.41 -41.36
N MET A 221 28.45 -24.88 -42.23
CA MET A 221 28.35 -25.08 -43.68
C MET A 221 29.66 -24.62 -44.33
N ASP A 222 30.64 -25.52 -44.32
CA ASP A 222 31.48 -25.82 -45.49
C ASP A 222 32.56 -26.84 -45.09
N LEU A 223 32.19 -28.11 -45.21
CA LEU A 223 33.12 -29.20 -45.47
C LEU A 223 32.53 -30.00 -46.63
N SER A 224 32.91 -29.61 -47.85
CA SER A 224 32.90 -30.46 -49.06
C SER A 224 33.94 -29.92 -50.03
#